data_AF-A0A1H1GR24-F1
#
_entry.id   AF-A0A1H1GR24-F1
#
_cell.length_a   1.000
_cell.length_b   1.000
_cell.length_c   1.000
_cell.angle_alpha   90.00
_cell.angle_beta   90.00
_cell.angle_gamma   90.00
#
_symmetry.space_group_name_H-M   'P 1'
#
loop_
_entity.id
_entity.type
_entity.pdbx_description
1 polymer ?
#
loop_
_entity_poly.entity_id
_entity_poly.type
_entity_poly.pdbx_seq_one_letter_code
_entity_poly.pdbx_strand_id
1 'polypeptide(L)' 'MTSPIPQSFDDWQHCIEHECGITLTPAFIQARLAVLGDPDNAETQRFARLYGEVHLQRVLGWFAAALENTSLRA' A
#
# COMPACT_ATOMS: atom_id res chain seq x y z
N MET A 1 2.17 -5.90 -20.28
CA MET A 1 1.69 -6.84 -19.24
C MET A 1 2.35 -6.40 -17.95
N THR A 2 1.62 -5.68 -17.08
CA THR A 2 2.12 -5.31 -15.76
C THR A 2 2.28 -6.60 -14.96
N SER A 3 3.40 -6.79 -14.26
CA SER A 3 3.55 -7.92 -13.34
C SER A 3 2.35 -7.96 -12.39
N PRO A 4 1.77 -9.14 -12.08
CA PRO A 4 0.58 -9.24 -11.22
C PRO A 4 0.83 -8.74 -9.78
N ILE A 5 2.09 -8.53 -9.41
CA ILE A 5 2.50 -7.97 -8.13
C ILE A 5 3.39 -6.76 -8.42
N PRO A 6 3.02 -5.55 -7.97
CA PRO A 6 3.80 -4.34 -8.24
C PRO A 6 5.20 -4.47 -7.63
N GLN A 7 6.21 -4.00 -8.37
CA GLN A 7 7.60 -4.05 -7.93
C GLN A 7 8.18 -2.66 -7.60
N SER A 8 7.46 -1.61 -7.98
CA SER A 8 7.83 -0.21 -7.77
C SER A 8 6.67 0.59 -7.17
N PHE A 9 6.98 1.78 -6.65
CA PHE A 9 5.97 2.72 -6.16
C PHE A 9 4.98 3.13 -7.26
N ASP A 10 5.48 3.42 -8.46
CA ASP A 10 4.65 3.85 -9.59
C ASP A 10 3.69 2.74 -10.06
N ASP A 11 4.18 1.50 -10.16
CA ASP A 11 3.33 0.35 -10.51
C ASP A 11 2.26 0.12 -9.45
N TRP A 12 2.63 0.23 -8.17
CA TRP A 12 1.73 0.06 -7.04
C TRP A 12 0.65 1.14 -7.01
N GLN A 13 1.04 2.41 -7.17
CA GLN A 13 0.11 3.52 -7.21
C GLN A 13 -0.84 3.39 -8.41
N HIS A 14 -0.31 3.05 -9.59
CA HIS A 14 -1.12 2.84 -10.78
C HIS A 14 -2.14 1.71 -10.59
N CYS A 15 -1.70 0.60 -10.01
CA CYS A 15 -2.58 -0.54 -9.72
C CYS A 15 -3.71 -0.16 -8.76
N ILE A 16 -3.43 0.61 -7.71
CA ILE A 16 -4.47 1.05 -6.76
C ILE A 16 -5.44 2.06 -7.40
N GLU A 17 -4.93 3.11 -8.04
CA GLU A 17 -5.75 4.22 -8.51
C GLU A 17 -6.48 3.93 -9.82
N HIS A 18 -5.85 3.19 -10.75
CA HIS A 18 -6.40 2.95 -12.09
C HIS A 18 -6.95 1.54 -12.28
N GLU A 19 -6.22 0.50 -11.84
CA GLU A 19 -6.70 -0.88 -12.02
C GLU A 19 -7.76 -1.25 -10.98
N CYS A 20 -7.55 -0.85 -9.72
CA CYS A 20 -8.48 -1.07 -8.61
C CYS A 20 -9.51 0.07 -8.46
N GLY A 21 -9.25 1.25 -9.06
CA GLY A 21 -10.16 2.40 -9.00
C GLY A 21 -10.28 3.05 -7.61
N ILE A 22 -9.28 2.90 -6.75
CA ILE A 22 -9.28 3.39 -5.37
C ILE A 22 -8.43 4.65 -5.30
N THR A 23 -9.02 5.78 -4.92
CA THR A 23 -8.27 7.02 -4.71
C THR A 23 -7.45 6.98 -3.42
N LEU A 24 -6.15 7.30 -3.50
CA LEU A 24 -5.23 7.38 -2.37
C LEU A 24 -5.44 8.65 -1.54
N THR A 25 -6.57 8.75 -0.84
CA THR A 25 -6.84 9.85 0.09
C THR A 25 -6.02 9.70 1.38
N PRO A 26 -5.69 10.79 2.10
CA PRO A 26 -4.96 10.70 3.37
C PRO A 26 -5.63 9.77 4.38
N ALA A 27 -6.97 9.83 4.48
CA ALA A 27 -7.74 8.99 5.38
C ALA A 27 -7.66 7.49 5.01
N PHE A 28 -7.75 7.18 3.71
CA PHE A 28 -7.60 5.80 3.24
C PHE A 28 -6.19 5.27 3.53
N ILE A 29 -5.16 6.06 3.23
CA ILE A 29 -3.77 5.68 3.45
C ILE A 29 -3.51 5.41 4.95
N GLN A 30 -3.93 6.32 5.82
CA GLN A 30 -3.78 6.17 7.28
C GLN A 30 -4.47 4.91 7.80
N ALA A 31 -5.68 4.62 7.32
CA ALA A 31 -6.40 3.39 7.70
C ALA A 31 -5.63 2.13 7.26
N ARG A 32 -5.06 2.12 6.05
CA ARG A 32 -4.27 0.98 5.55
C ARG A 32 -2.94 0.82 6.29
N LEU A 33 -2.26 1.92 6.63
CA LEU A 33 -1.05 1.89 7.46
C LEU A 33 -1.34 1.34 8.87
N ALA A 34 -2.45 1.73 9.49
CA ALA A 34 -2.83 1.22 10.81
C ALA A 34 -3.09 -0.28 10.80
N VAL A 35 -3.74 -0.80 9.76
CA VAL A 35 -3.99 -2.24 9.62
C VAL A 35 -2.71 -2.99 9.29
N LEU A 36 -2.07 -2.68 8.15
CA LEU A 36 -0.92 -3.44 7.64
C LEU A 36 0.36 -3.25 8.46
N GLY A 37 0.43 -2.20 9.28
CA GLY A 37 1.53 -1.94 10.20
C GLY A 37 1.41 -2.70 11.53
N ASP A 38 0.25 -3.29 11.82
CA ASP A 38 0.02 -4.08 13.03
C ASP A 38 0.32 -5.58 12.75
N PRO A 39 1.41 -6.15 13.31
CA PRO A 39 1.77 -7.56 13.09
C PRO A 39 0.80 -8.55 13.76
N ASP A 40 0.03 -8.12 14.75
CA ASP A 40 -0.97 -8.97 15.42
C ASP A 40 -2.31 -8.97 14.67
N ASN A 41 -2.48 -8.07 13.69
CA ASN A 41 -3.67 -8.02 12.86
C ASN A 41 -3.74 -9.22 11.90
N ALA A 42 -4.91 -9.86 11.86
CA ALA A 42 -5.14 -11.02 10.99
C ALA A 42 -4.99 -10.69 9.49
N GLU A 43 -5.34 -9.47 9.05
CA GLU A 43 -5.12 -9.03 7.67
C GLU A 43 -3.63 -8.91 7.35
N THR A 44 -2.82 -8.35 8.26
CA THR A 44 -1.37 -8.23 8.09
C THR A 44 -0.72 -9.59 7.97
N GLN A 45 -1.05 -10.50 8.88
CA GLN A 45 -0.52 -11.87 8.84
C GLN A 45 -0.93 -12.59 7.56
N ARG A 46 -2.17 -12.41 7.10
CA ARG A 46 -2.64 -12.97 5.82
C ARG A 46 -1.89 -12.36 4.64
N PHE A 47 -1.67 -11.05 4.63
CA PHE A 47 -0.94 -10.35 3.59
C PHE A 47 0.51 -10.84 3.51
N ALA A 48 1.22 -10.88 4.65
CA ALA A 48 2.59 -11.38 4.72
C ALA A 48 2.72 -12.84 4.29
N ARG A 49 1.75 -13.71 4.62
CA ARG A 49 1.73 -15.11 4.15
C ARG A 49 1.57 -15.24 2.63
N LEU A 50 0.78 -14.36 2.01
CA LEU A 50 0.48 -14.43 0.57
C LEU A 50 1.58 -13.77 -0.28
N TYR A 51 2.12 -12.65 0.18
CA TYR A 51 3.02 -11.81 -0.62
C TYR A 51 4.45 -11.73 -0.06
N GLY A 52 4.67 -12.22 1.15
CA GLY A 52 5.96 -12.17 1.85
C GLY A 52 6.18 -10.89 2.64
N GLU A 53 6.94 -11.02 3.73
CA GLU A 53 7.30 -9.90 4.63
C GLU A 53 8.03 -8.77 3.89
N VAL A 54 8.93 -9.12 2.96
CA VAL A 54 9.66 -8.12 2.16
C VAL A 54 8.71 -7.25 1.35
N HIS A 55 7.65 -7.83 0.78
CA HIS A 55 6.67 -7.07 0.01
C HIS A 55 5.76 -6.25 0.92
N LEU A 56 5.36 -6.77 2.09
CA LEU A 56 4.64 -6.01 3.11
C LEU A 56 5.39 -4.73 3.50
N GLN A 57 6.69 -4.82 3.79
CA GLN A 57 7.51 -3.67 4.14
C GLN A 57 7.61 -2.64 3.00
N ARG A 58 7.71 -3.09 1.74
CA ARG A 58 7.66 -2.20 0.57
C ARG A 58 6.32 -1.45 0.48
N VAL A 59 5.21 -2.17 0.63
CA VAL A 59 3.86 -1.60 0.58
C VAL A 59 3.64 -0.58 1.69
N LEU A 60 4.10 -0.86 2.92
CA LEU A 60 4.07 0.12 4.01
C LEU A 60 4.89 1.38 3.67
N GLY A 61 6.08 1.22 3.10
CA GLY A 61 6.90 2.34 2.63
C GLY A 61 6.21 3.16 1.53
N TRP A 62 5.54 2.50 0.59
CA TRP A 62 4.79 3.17 -0.48
C TRP A 62 3.58 3.92 0.05
N PHE A 63 2.82 3.35 0.99
CA PHE A 63 1.75 4.08 1.66
C PHE A 63 2.28 5.31 2.42
N ALA A 64 3.41 5.20 3.12
CA ALA A 64 4.01 6.35 3.81
C ALA A 64 4.42 7.46 2.82
N ALA A 65 5.09 7.11 1.71
CA ALA A 65 5.47 8.07 0.68
C ALA A 65 4.24 8.72 -0.01
N ALA A 66 3.19 7.94 -0.26
CA ALA A 66 1.93 8.47 -0.81
C ALA A 66 1.26 9.45 0.16
N LEU A 67 1.31 9.19 1.47
CA LEU A 67 0.76 10.09 2.49
C LEU A 67 1.49 11.44 2.49
N GLU A 68 2.82 11.42 2.43
CA GLU A 68 3.64 12.62 2.35
C GLU A 68 3.33 13.42 1.09
N ASN A 69 3.31 12.77 -0.07
CA ASN A 69 2.98 13.39 -1.36
C ASN A 69 1.57 14.00 -1.38
N THR A 70 0.59 13.36 -0.74
CA THR A 70 -0.78 13.87 -0.66
C THR A 70 -0.89 15.02 0.32
N SER A 71 -0.15 14.99 1.42
CA SER A 71 -0.12 16.06 2.41
C SER A 71 0.55 17.34 1.88
N LEU A 72 1.51 17.21 0.95
CA LEU A 72 2.13 18.34 0.26
C LEU A 72 1.21 18.99 -0.80
N ARG A 73 0.13 18.30 -1.20
CA ARG A 73 -0.80 18.75 -2.25
C ARG A 73 -2.16 19.22 -1.70
N ALA A 74 -2.42 19.04 -0.41
CA ALA A 74 -3.63 19.47 0.29
C ALA A 74 -3.53 20.91 0.79
#